data_AF-A0A0K8SDX0-F1
#
_entry.id   AF-A0A0K8SDX0-F1
#
_cell.length_a   1.000
_cell.length_b   1.000
_cell.length_c   1.000
_cell.angle_alpha   90.00
_cell.angle_beta   90.00
_cell.angle_gamma   90.00
#
_symmetry.space_group_name_H-M   'P 1'
#
loop_
_entity.id
_entity.type
_entity.pdbx_description
1 polymer ?
#
loop_
_entity_poly.entity_id
_entity_poly.type
_entity_poly.pdbx_seq_one_letter_code
_entity_poly.pdbx_strand_id
1 'polypeptide(L)'
;MHFLRTALVVAVAISSGSTKFTFLAGDKYDENVAKPMEWFDSQKLDHFDPTNLSTWKQRYIVENQFFTNLSGPVFLYIGGEGALPWFPDAAMTLYALQYGALMFGLEHRYYGDSRPRPDLTVESLRYLSSEQALADIAYFIEHINSKYRLTPQNKWVVFGGSYAGNLAAWARLKYPHLIHAAVSSSGPVLAKAAVDFGEFFQHVAVQHSKECADNIHRAALEVATLLNQTGGPKVLTEKFNLCHPLDMKTMDDTSVFVDSIIRVLWVSLQGGGAAGLESICDTMNEGSQDILVRYALATRFSRSSCNNIPSFNESIELFKDTSYYNGMGRPWFYQTCTEFGFYTTASSRRGFFGSDLFLSYYVDQCKQVFGEQFNLKKLSDGIKRTNSLYGGLNMQVTNVVFVQGSLDPWSELGIRTSKPGAPAIVIDGTTHCQDMYPPSDSDPQSLKDARKEISNLIGKWISMS
;
A
#
# COMPACT_ATOMS: atom_id res chain seq x y z
N MET A 1 -4.71 25.84 -22.56
CA MET A 1 -3.30 26.28 -22.39
C MET A 1 -2.51 25.07 -21.92
N HIS A 2 -1.75 24.43 -22.82
CA HIS A 2 -0.93 23.26 -22.52
C HIS A 2 0.29 23.67 -21.68
N PHE A 3 0.46 23.08 -20.50
CA PHE A 3 1.72 23.13 -19.76
C PHE A 3 2.51 21.87 -20.10
N LEU A 4 3.46 21.99 -21.04
CA LEU A 4 4.57 21.05 -21.17
C LEU A 4 5.41 21.12 -19.90
N ARG A 5 5.42 20.07 -19.08
CA ARG A 5 6.41 19.90 -18.00
C ARG A 5 7.62 19.18 -18.60
N THR A 6 8.79 19.82 -18.50
CA THR A 6 10.07 19.29 -18.98
C THR A 6 10.68 18.42 -17.88
N ALA A 7 10.87 17.12 -18.11
CA ALA A 7 11.69 16.28 -17.25
C ALA A 7 13.18 16.50 -17.57
N LEU A 8 14.01 16.73 -16.54
CA LEU A 8 15.47 16.84 -16.67
C LEU A 8 16.12 15.46 -16.58
N VAL A 9 16.92 15.10 -17.58
CA VAL A 9 17.78 13.90 -17.56
C VAL A 9 19.05 14.20 -16.78
N VAL A 10 19.43 13.31 -15.85
CA VAL A 10 20.66 13.44 -15.04
C VAL A 10 21.78 12.63 -15.70
N ALA A 11 22.85 13.31 -16.13
CA ALA A 11 24.09 12.66 -16.54
C ALA A 11 25.13 12.69 -15.40
N VAL A 12 25.76 11.55 -15.10
CA VAL A 12 26.81 11.42 -14.09
C VAL A 12 28.19 11.58 -14.74
N ALA A 13 28.89 12.68 -14.45
CA ALA A 13 30.30 12.83 -14.82
C ALA A 13 31.19 12.36 -13.67
N ILE A 14 32.01 11.33 -13.92
CA ILE A 14 32.99 10.82 -12.95
C ILE A 14 34.29 11.61 -13.13
N SER A 15 34.57 12.55 -12.22
CA SER A 15 35.93 13.03 -11.99
C SER A 15 36.25 13.02 -10.50
N SER A 16 37.45 12.55 -10.18
CA SER A 16 37.99 12.29 -8.84
C SER A 16 37.62 13.36 -7.80
N GLY A 17 36.92 12.96 -6.74
CA GLY A 17 36.94 13.62 -5.43
C GLY A 17 35.71 14.41 -5.00
N SER A 18 34.75 14.72 -5.89
CA SER A 18 33.46 15.29 -5.47
C SER A 18 32.40 15.12 -6.57
N THR A 19 31.36 14.34 -6.29
CA THR A 19 30.22 14.18 -7.21
C THR A 19 29.38 15.45 -7.18
N LYS A 20 29.64 16.40 -8.09
CA LYS A 20 28.75 17.53 -8.36
C LYS A 20 27.71 17.10 -9.39
N PHE A 21 26.44 17.09 -8.99
CA PHE A 21 25.32 16.99 -9.93
C PHE A 21 25.33 18.24 -10.81
N THR A 22 25.57 18.06 -12.11
CA THR A 22 25.52 19.17 -13.08
C THR A 22 24.47 18.81 -14.11
N PHE A 23 23.39 19.59 -14.16
CA PHE A 23 22.28 19.40 -15.08
C PHE A 23 22.73 19.73 -16.51
N LEU A 24 22.83 18.72 -17.38
CA LEU A 24 23.13 18.91 -18.79
C LEU A 24 21.84 18.74 -19.60
N ALA A 25 21.52 19.73 -20.43
CA ALA A 25 20.40 19.68 -21.35
C ALA A 25 20.69 18.67 -22.47
N GLY A 26 20.12 17.46 -22.37
CA GLY A 26 20.13 16.44 -23.41
C GLY A 26 18.85 15.62 -23.35
N ASP A 27 18.13 15.59 -24.49
CA ASP A 27 16.90 14.89 -24.86
C ASP A 27 15.82 14.61 -23.79
N LYS A 28 14.67 15.26 -23.98
CA LYS A 28 13.48 15.23 -23.12
C LYS A 28 12.95 13.79 -22.94
N TYR A 29 12.98 13.26 -21.73
CA TYR A 29 12.13 12.14 -21.33
C TYR A 29 10.68 12.64 -21.24
N ASP A 30 9.80 12.13 -22.08
CA ASP A 30 8.37 12.47 -22.04
C ASP A 30 7.64 11.43 -21.18
N GLU A 31 7.40 11.79 -19.92
CA GLU A 31 6.57 11.07 -18.96
C GLU A 31 5.10 10.95 -19.40
N ASN A 32 4.70 11.35 -20.62
CA ASN A 32 3.31 11.25 -21.13
C ASN A 32 3.11 10.28 -22.31
N VAL A 33 4.15 9.56 -22.77
CA VAL A 33 3.99 8.59 -23.88
C VAL A 33 3.59 7.21 -23.38
N ALA A 34 2.28 6.94 -23.32
CA ALA A 34 1.72 5.64 -22.93
C ALA A 34 2.38 4.45 -23.65
N LYS A 35 3.28 3.74 -22.95
CA LYS A 35 3.87 2.48 -23.43
C LYS A 35 2.77 1.40 -23.50
N PRO A 36 2.72 0.61 -24.59
CA PRO A 36 1.72 -0.44 -24.70
C PRO A 36 1.93 -1.50 -23.62
N MET A 37 0.85 -1.85 -22.92
CA MET A 37 0.83 -3.00 -22.02
C MET A 37 0.97 -4.29 -22.85
N GLU A 38 1.79 -5.21 -22.37
CA GLU A 38 1.96 -6.55 -22.94
C GLU A 38 1.22 -7.61 -22.09
N TRP A 39 1.06 -8.81 -22.66
CA TRP A 39 0.38 -9.93 -22.03
C TRP A 39 1.28 -11.16 -21.99
N PHE A 40 1.44 -11.73 -20.80
CA PHE A 40 2.01 -13.05 -20.61
C PHE A 40 0.88 -14.08 -20.67
N ASP A 41 0.71 -14.69 -21.84
CA ASP A 41 -0.48 -15.47 -22.19
C ASP A 41 -0.51 -16.91 -21.62
N SER A 42 0.57 -17.35 -20.97
CA SER A 42 0.70 -18.71 -20.46
C SER A 42 0.94 -18.78 -18.96
N GLN A 43 0.57 -17.75 -18.19
CA GLN A 43 0.65 -17.79 -16.73
C GLN A 43 -0.23 -18.92 -16.19
N LYS A 44 0.25 -19.64 -15.15
CA LYS A 44 -0.51 -20.77 -14.58
C LYS A 44 -1.63 -20.25 -13.67
N LEU A 45 -2.81 -20.85 -13.79
CA LEU A 45 -3.92 -20.52 -12.89
C LEU A 45 -3.60 -20.95 -11.46
N ASP A 46 -3.06 -22.15 -11.31
CA ASP A 46 -2.70 -22.75 -10.03
C ASP A 46 -1.28 -23.28 -10.06
N HIS A 47 -0.37 -22.65 -9.31
CA HIS A 47 1.01 -23.10 -9.20
C HIS A 47 1.19 -24.29 -8.24
N PHE A 48 0.18 -24.60 -7.43
CA PHE A 48 0.27 -25.59 -6.35
C PHE A 48 -0.58 -26.84 -6.61
N ASP A 49 -1.24 -26.91 -7.76
CA ASP A 49 -1.87 -28.13 -8.29
C ASP A 49 -1.21 -28.51 -9.63
N PRO A 50 -0.27 -29.47 -9.65
CA PRO A 50 0.41 -29.87 -10.88
C PRO A 50 -0.52 -30.58 -11.88
N THR A 51 -1.73 -30.98 -11.48
CA THR A 51 -2.72 -31.58 -12.38
C THR A 51 -3.57 -30.53 -13.10
N ASN A 52 -3.55 -29.28 -12.63
CA ASN A 52 -4.24 -28.18 -13.26
C ASN A 52 -3.39 -27.57 -14.38
N LEU A 53 -3.80 -27.83 -15.63
CA LEU A 53 -3.12 -27.31 -16.83
C LEU A 53 -3.67 -25.97 -17.31
N SER A 54 -4.59 -25.36 -16.57
CA SER A 54 -5.24 -24.11 -16.98
C SER A 54 -4.27 -22.94 -16.91
N THR A 55 -4.27 -22.11 -17.95
CA THR A 55 -3.50 -20.87 -18.02
C THR A 55 -4.41 -19.65 -18.13
N TRP A 56 -3.83 -18.48 -17.89
CA TRP A 56 -4.48 -17.19 -18.02
C TRP A 56 -3.48 -16.12 -18.48
N LYS A 57 -4.00 -14.94 -18.85
CA LYS A 57 -3.19 -13.82 -19.35
C LYS A 57 -2.87 -12.86 -18.21
N GLN A 58 -1.59 -12.68 -17.91
CA GLN A 58 -1.12 -11.69 -16.93
C GLN A 58 -0.56 -10.47 -17.64
N ARG A 59 -1.01 -9.27 -17.23
CA ARG A 59 -0.58 -8.01 -17.83
C ARG A 59 0.78 -7.57 -17.27
N TYR A 60 1.63 -7.04 -18.13
CA TYR A 60 2.89 -6.41 -17.72
C TYR A 60 3.28 -5.26 -18.64
N ILE A 61 4.23 -4.43 -18.20
CA ILE A 61 4.86 -3.37 -18.99
C ILE A 61 6.35 -3.67 -19.10
N VAL A 62 6.96 -3.29 -20.22
CA VAL A 62 8.42 -3.31 -20.41
C VAL A 62 8.93 -1.91 -20.75
N GLU A 63 10.11 -1.57 -20.25
CA GLU A 63 10.87 -0.40 -20.67
C GLU A 63 12.34 -0.75 -20.80
N ASN A 64 12.87 -0.50 -21.98
CA ASN A 64 14.22 -0.89 -22.39
C ASN A 64 15.09 0.30 -22.80
N GLN A 65 14.59 1.53 -22.75
CA GLN A 65 15.34 2.73 -23.17
C GLN A 65 16.65 2.93 -22.39
N PHE A 66 16.74 2.44 -21.15
CA PHE A 66 17.93 2.55 -20.31
C PHE A 66 18.85 1.31 -20.41
N PHE A 67 18.38 0.23 -21.04
CA PHE A 67 19.10 -1.03 -21.12
C PHE A 67 20.20 -0.95 -22.18
N THR A 68 21.38 -0.48 -21.77
CA THR A 68 22.50 -0.17 -22.67
C THR A 68 23.53 -1.31 -22.76
N ASN A 69 23.50 -2.27 -21.83
CA ASN A 69 24.41 -3.41 -21.79
C ASN A 69 23.61 -4.71 -21.64
N LEU A 70 23.89 -5.70 -22.49
CA LEU A 70 23.23 -7.02 -22.46
C LEU A 70 23.41 -7.77 -21.14
N SER A 71 24.46 -7.45 -20.36
CA SER A 71 24.68 -7.99 -19.01
C SER A 71 24.12 -7.10 -17.89
N GLY A 72 23.37 -6.05 -18.23
CA GLY A 72 22.82 -5.11 -17.25
C GLY A 72 21.80 -5.78 -16.32
N PRO A 73 21.51 -5.16 -15.16
CA PRO A 73 20.51 -5.69 -14.23
C PRO A 73 19.10 -5.61 -14.84
N VAL A 74 18.16 -6.30 -14.20
CA VAL A 74 16.75 -6.28 -14.57
C VAL A 74 15.93 -5.85 -13.37
N PHE A 75 15.15 -4.79 -13.51
CA PHE A 75 14.31 -4.26 -12.45
C PHE A 75 12.86 -4.66 -12.67
N LEU A 76 12.22 -5.16 -11.63
CA LEU A 76 10.82 -5.55 -11.66
C LEU A 76 10.04 -4.77 -10.60
N TYR A 77 9.14 -3.92 -11.04
CA TYR A 77 8.09 -3.42 -10.16
C TYR A 77 6.98 -4.46 -10.01
N ILE A 78 6.69 -4.82 -8.78
CA ILE A 78 5.60 -5.72 -8.43
C ILE A 78 4.33 -4.89 -8.24
N GLY A 79 3.29 -5.19 -9.00
CA GLY A 79 1.96 -4.63 -8.78
C GLY A 79 1.36 -5.14 -7.47
N GLY A 80 0.72 -4.24 -6.72
CA GLY A 80 0.01 -4.56 -5.49
C GLY A 80 -1.47 -4.82 -5.74
N GLU A 81 -2.28 -4.38 -4.78
CA GLU A 81 -3.72 -4.49 -4.69
C GLU A 81 -4.46 -3.49 -5.60
N GLY A 82 -4.03 -3.34 -6.85
CA GLY A 82 -4.62 -2.38 -7.76
C GLY A 82 -4.22 -2.61 -9.21
N ALA A 83 -4.83 -1.83 -10.11
CA ALA A 83 -4.36 -1.78 -11.48
C ALA A 83 -2.90 -1.30 -11.49
N LEU A 84 -2.06 -1.95 -12.30
CA LEU A 84 -0.67 -1.56 -12.44
C LEU A 84 -0.61 -0.10 -12.95
N PRO A 85 0.04 0.81 -12.22
CA PRO A 85 0.11 2.21 -12.62
C PRO A 85 0.93 2.36 -13.90
N TRP A 86 0.66 3.44 -14.63
CA TRP A 86 1.39 3.75 -15.84
C TRP A 86 2.78 4.30 -15.48
N PHE A 87 3.76 3.40 -15.62
CA PHE A 87 5.15 3.44 -15.18
C PHE A 87 5.37 3.66 -13.66
N PRO A 88 5.86 2.65 -12.92
CA PRO A 88 5.21 2.37 -11.65
C PRO A 88 5.91 2.97 -10.43
N ASP A 89 7.13 3.49 -10.62
CA ASP A 89 7.99 4.06 -9.58
C ASP A 89 9.03 4.96 -10.26
N ALA A 90 9.02 6.24 -9.92
CA ALA A 90 9.94 7.21 -10.51
C ALA A 90 11.35 7.07 -9.93
N ALA A 91 11.49 6.63 -8.68
CA ALA A 91 12.80 6.32 -8.10
C ALA A 91 13.42 5.09 -8.78
N MET A 92 12.65 4.01 -9.00
CA MET A 92 13.10 2.84 -9.76
C MET A 92 13.57 3.22 -11.17
N THR A 93 12.87 4.16 -11.82
CA THR A 93 13.24 4.68 -13.15
C THR A 93 14.58 5.40 -13.12
N LEU A 94 14.83 6.23 -12.11
CA LEU A 94 16.12 6.91 -11.93
C LEU A 94 17.26 5.92 -11.63
N TYR A 95 16.98 4.89 -10.83
CA TYR A 95 17.95 3.82 -10.59
C TYR A 95 18.24 3.02 -11.86
N ALA A 96 17.23 2.74 -12.67
CA ALA A 96 17.41 2.05 -13.94
C ALA A 96 18.24 2.85 -14.93
N LEU A 97 18.02 4.17 -15.01
CA LEU A 97 18.87 5.09 -15.77
C LEU A 97 20.32 5.05 -15.27
N GLN A 98 20.52 5.08 -13.96
CA GLN A 98 21.85 5.07 -13.34
C GLN A 98 22.61 3.75 -13.57
N TYR A 99 21.92 2.61 -13.50
CA TYR A 99 22.53 1.27 -13.54
C TYR A 99 22.36 0.55 -14.88
N GLY A 100 21.72 1.19 -15.87
CA GLY A 100 21.48 0.62 -17.19
C GLY A 100 20.55 -0.60 -17.18
N ALA A 101 19.46 -0.54 -16.41
CA ALA A 101 18.58 -1.68 -16.17
C ALA A 101 17.50 -1.85 -17.26
N LEU A 102 17.16 -3.11 -17.57
CA LEU A 102 15.91 -3.46 -18.27
C LEU A 102 14.78 -3.47 -17.24
N MET A 103 13.69 -2.78 -17.51
CA MET A 103 12.61 -2.62 -16.54
C MET A 103 11.34 -3.38 -16.96
N PHE A 104 10.68 -3.96 -15.97
CA PHE A 104 9.36 -4.54 -16.09
C PHE A 104 8.46 -4.06 -14.95
N GLY A 105 7.16 -3.96 -15.23
CA GLY A 105 6.12 -3.87 -14.20
C GLY A 105 5.15 -5.03 -14.38
N LEU A 106 4.90 -5.83 -13.35
CA LEU A 106 4.02 -7.00 -13.43
C LEU A 106 2.75 -6.76 -12.63
N GLU A 107 1.59 -6.86 -13.27
CA GLU A 107 0.31 -6.68 -12.60
C GLU A 107 -0.07 -7.93 -11.79
N HIS A 108 -0.61 -7.70 -10.59
CA HIS A 108 -0.99 -8.77 -9.68
C HIS A 108 -2.23 -9.52 -10.19
N ARG A 109 -2.28 -10.85 -9.98
CA ARG A 109 -3.49 -11.65 -10.24
C ARG A 109 -4.72 -11.07 -9.52
N TYR A 110 -5.86 -11.05 -10.18
CA TYR A 110 -7.14 -10.50 -9.71
C TYR A 110 -7.23 -8.97 -9.58
N TYR A 111 -6.19 -8.22 -9.94
CA TYR A 111 -6.22 -6.76 -9.94
C TYR A 111 -6.05 -6.19 -11.35
N GLY A 112 -6.61 -5.01 -11.58
CA GLY A 112 -6.62 -4.37 -12.89
C GLY A 112 -7.25 -5.26 -13.98
N ASP A 113 -6.50 -5.50 -15.05
CA ASP A 113 -6.94 -6.33 -16.18
C ASP A 113 -6.34 -7.74 -16.15
N SER A 114 -5.51 -8.04 -15.15
CA SER A 114 -4.98 -9.37 -14.85
C SER A 114 -6.02 -10.21 -14.10
N ARG A 115 -6.95 -10.78 -14.87
CA ARG A 115 -8.14 -11.48 -14.35
C ARG A 115 -8.08 -12.98 -14.67
N PRO A 116 -7.58 -13.84 -13.76
CA PRO A 116 -7.46 -15.28 -14.02
C PRO A 116 -8.80 -15.99 -14.21
N ARG A 117 -9.88 -15.37 -13.72
CA ARG A 117 -11.25 -15.89 -13.74
C ARG A 117 -12.22 -14.78 -14.19
N PRO A 118 -13.42 -15.12 -14.70
CA PRO A 118 -14.37 -14.13 -15.18
C PRO A 118 -15.06 -13.33 -14.05
N ASP A 119 -14.98 -13.82 -12.81
CA ASP A 119 -15.65 -13.24 -11.65
C ASP A 119 -14.79 -13.33 -10.36
N LEU A 120 -15.32 -12.72 -9.31
CA LEU A 120 -14.77 -12.69 -7.95
C LEU A 120 -15.63 -13.49 -6.97
N THR A 121 -16.25 -14.58 -7.42
CA THR A 121 -16.90 -15.54 -6.50
C THR A 121 -15.86 -16.16 -5.56
N VAL A 122 -16.29 -16.72 -4.43
CA VAL A 122 -15.36 -17.42 -3.50
C VAL A 122 -14.64 -18.58 -4.19
N GLU A 123 -15.29 -19.24 -5.15
CA GLU A 123 -14.66 -20.30 -5.95
C GLU A 123 -13.54 -19.76 -6.82
N SER A 124 -13.74 -18.62 -7.48
CA SER A 124 -12.68 -17.95 -8.26
C SER A 124 -11.57 -17.42 -7.35
N LEU A 125 -11.92 -16.71 -6.28
CA LEU A 125 -10.97 -16.10 -5.34
C LEU A 125 -10.09 -17.13 -4.59
N ARG A 126 -10.38 -18.43 -4.65
CA ARG A 126 -9.50 -19.46 -4.10
C ARG A 126 -8.07 -19.43 -4.67
N TYR A 127 -7.90 -18.89 -5.88
CA TYR A 127 -6.59 -18.71 -6.51
C TYR A 127 -5.94 -17.35 -6.19
N LEU A 128 -6.59 -16.49 -5.39
CA LEU A 128 -6.02 -15.25 -4.90
C LEU A 128 -5.35 -15.53 -3.55
N SER A 129 -4.04 -15.69 -3.56
CA SER A 129 -3.22 -15.72 -2.36
C SER A 129 -1.84 -15.11 -2.61
N SER A 130 -1.16 -14.71 -1.54
CA SER A 130 0.22 -14.25 -1.61
C SER A 130 1.16 -15.33 -2.17
N GLU A 131 0.99 -16.61 -1.81
CA GLU A 131 1.83 -17.68 -2.38
C GLU A 131 1.67 -17.80 -3.90
N GLN A 132 0.44 -17.72 -4.39
CA GLN A 132 0.12 -17.78 -5.80
C GLN A 132 0.69 -16.59 -6.58
N ALA A 133 0.60 -15.38 -6.01
CA ALA A 133 1.20 -14.17 -6.59
C ALA A 133 2.74 -14.23 -6.61
N LEU A 134 3.37 -14.76 -5.56
CA LEU A 134 4.81 -14.96 -5.52
C LEU A 134 5.28 -15.98 -6.56
N ALA A 135 4.49 -17.03 -6.80
CA ALA A 135 4.76 -18.00 -7.86
C ALA A 135 4.55 -17.41 -9.27
N ASP A 136 3.58 -16.49 -9.45
CA ASP A 136 3.44 -15.74 -10.71
C ASP A 136 4.71 -14.94 -11.02
N ILE A 137 5.24 -14.22 -10.02
CA ILE A 137 6.47 -13.41 -10.15
C ILE A 137 7.64 -14.31 -10.58
N ALA A 138 7.82 -15.45 -9.91
CA ALA A 138 8.89 -16.39 -10.25
C ALA A 138 8.76 -16.92 -11.69
N TYR A 139 7.57 -17.37 -12.07
CA TYR A 139 7.32 -17.93 -13.40
C TYR A 139 7.41 -16.87 -14.51
N PHE A 140 7.01 -15.63 -14.22
CA PHE A 140 7.21 -14.49 -15.11
C PHE A 140 8.70 -14.21 -15.33
N ILE A 141 9.52 -14.20 -14.28
CA ILE A 141 10.97 -14.00 -14.39
C ILE A 141 11.61 -15.08 -15.28
N GLU A 142 11.24 -16.35 -15.10
CA GLU A 142 11.73 -17.44 -15.96
C GLU A 142 11.32 -17.24 -17.43
N HIS A 143 10.06 -16.87 -17.67
CA HIS A 143 9.56 -16.57 -19.01
C HIS A 143 10.35 -15.44 -19.67
N ILE A 144 10.56 -14.33 -18.96
CA ILE A 144 11.31 -13.18 -19.45
C ILE A 144 12.78 -13.53 -19.69
N ASN A 145 13.40 -14.30 -18.80
CA ASN A 145 14.77 -14.79 -19.00
C ASN A 145 14.90 -15.57 -20.32
N SER A 146 13.93 -16.44 -20.62
CA SER A 146 13.89 -17.15 -21.90
C SER A 146 13.64 -16.21 -23.08
N LYS A 147 12.60 -15.35 -23.00
CA LYS A 147 12.19 -14.44 -24.07
C LYS A 147 13.30 -13.46 -24.48
N TYR A 148 14.05 -12.93 -23.50
CA TYR A 148 15.10 -11.94 -23.72
C TYR A 148 16.52 -12.54 -23.69
N ARG A 149 16.66 -13.86 -23.55
CA ARG A 149 17.95 -14.58 -23.46
C ARG A 149 18.85 -14.03 -22.35
N LEU A 150 18.24 -13.68 -21.23
CA LEU A 150 18.95 -13.20 -20.04
C LEU A 150 19.71 -14.35 -19.40
N THR A 151 20.87 -14.05 -18.82
CA THR A 151 21.78 -15.01 -18.21
C THR A 151 21.90 -14.74 -16.71
N PRO A 152 22.57 -15.61 -15.93
CA PRO A 152 22.84 -15.36 -14.50
C PRO A 152 23.66 -14.08 -14.21
N GLN A 153 24.20 -13.43 -15.24
CA GLN A 153 24.84 -12.11 -15.12
C GLN A 153 23.79 -10.99 -14.97
N ASN A 154 22.60 -11.14 -15.55
CA ASN A 154 21.50 -10.19 -15.40
C ASN A 154 20.86 -10.35 -14.01
N LYS A 155 21.29 -9.51 -13.06
CA LYS A 155 20.77 -9.56 -11.68
C LYS A 155 19.38 -8.94 -11.60
N TRP A 156 18.38 -9.72 -11.18
CA TRP A 156 17.02 -9.23 -10.94
C TRP A 156 16.93 -8.51 -9.60
N VAL A 157 16.39 -7.29 -9.63
CA VAL A 157 16.04 -6.50 -8.43
C VAL A 157 14.54 -6.21 -8.47
N VAL A 158 13.83 -6.58 -7.41
CA VAL A 158 12.37 -6.38 -7.33
C VAL A 158 12.01 -5.20 -6.42
N PHE A 159 10.96 -4.46 -6.77
CA PHE A 159 10.51 -3.25 -6.08
C PHE A 159 9.02 -3.36 -5.80
N GLY A 160 8.59 -2.84 -4.65
CA GLY A 160 7.17 -2.74 -4.34
C GLY A 160 6.91 -1.84 -3.14
N GLY A 161 5.73 -1.22 -3.15
CA GLY A 161 5.19 -0.38 -2.08
C GLY A 161 4.01 -1.06 -1.38
N SER A 162 3.79 -0.81 -0.09
CA SER A 162 2.63 -1.38 0.64
C SER A 162 2.64 -2.93 0.61
N TYR A 163 1.51 -3.56 0.30
CA TYR A 163 1.42 -5.00 0.06
C TYR A 163 2.35 -5.47 -1.07
N ALA A 164 2.62 -4.67 -2.12
CA ALA A 164 3.66 -5.03 -3.08
C ALA A 164 5.07 -4.99 -2.46
N GLY A 165 5.31 -4.16 -1.44
CA GLY A 165 6.53 -4.18 -0.64
C GLY A 165 6.68 -5.49 0.14
N ASN A 166 5.58 -6.00 0.70
CA ASN A 166 5.55 -7.35 1.28
C ASN A 166 5.95 -8.40 0.23
N LEU A 167 5.32 -8.36 -0.95
CA LEU A 167 5.63 -9.27 -2.04
C LEU A 167 7.10 -9.17 -2.48
N ALA A 168 7.69 -7.97 -2.56
CA ALA A 168 9.08 -7.78 -2.92
C ALA A 168 10.03 -8.49 -1.92
N ALA A 169 9.82 -8.29 -0.63
CA ALA A 169 10.58 -8.97 0.42
C ALA A 169 10.36 -10.49 0.39
N TRP A 170 9.11 -10.94 0.27
CA TRP A 170 8.75 -12.36 0.27
C TRP A 170 9.23 -13.08 -0.99
N ALA A 171 9.26 -12.40 -2.15
CA ALA A 171 9.77 -12.95 -3.39
C ALA A 171 11.29 -13.18 -3.29
N ARG A 172 12.04 -12.22 -2.74
CA ARG A 172 13.47 -12.40 -2.46
C ARG A 172 13.72 -13.53 -1.45
N LEU A 173 12.88 -13.66 -0.43
CA LEU A 173 12.94 -14.73 0.57
C LEU A 173 12.69 -16.11 -0.04
N LYS A 174 11.67 -16.25 -0.90
CA LYS A 174 11.21 -17.55 -1.43
C LYS A 174 11.93 -17.99 -2.70
N TYR A 175 12.34 -17.04 -3.54
CA TYR A 175 12.99 -17.30 -4.82
C TYR A 175 14.37 -16.65 -4.88
N PRO A 176 15.28 -16.94 -3.92
CA PRO A 176 16.57 -16.30 -3.84
C PRO A 176 17.52 -16.64 -5.00
N HIS A 177 17.20 -17.68 -5.75
CA HIS A 177 17.91 -18.14 -6.93
C HIS A 177 17.49 -17.40 -8.21
N LEU A 178 16.32 -16.75 -8.22
CA LEU A 178 15.85 -15.90 -9.33
C LEU A 178 16.04 -14.43 -9.03
N ILE A 179 15.82 -14.01 -7.77
CA ILE A 179 15.80 -12.61 -7.36
C ILE A 179 17.05 -12.31 -6.52
N HIS A 180 17.88 -11.41 -7.03
CA HIS A 180 19.16 -11.05 -6.42
C HIS A 180 19.02 -10.06 -5.26
N ALA A 181 18.10 -9.10 -5.39
CA ALA A 181 17.81 -8.11 -4.37
C ALA A 181 16.36 -7.61 -4.39
N ALA A 182 15.90 -6.98 -3.31
CA ALA A 182 14.59 -6.34 -3.24
C ALA A 182 14.60 -5.00 -2.50
N VAL A 183 13.71 -4.10 -2.91
CA VAL A 183 13.31 -2.88 -2.20
C VAL A 183 11.88 -3.05 -1.73
N SER A 184 11.70 -3.13 -0.41
CA SER A 184 10.40 -3.25 0.24
C SER A 184 10.03 -1.90 0.86
N SER A 185 9.38 -1.04 0.10
CA SER A 185 8.91 0.25 0.60
C SER A 185 7.58 0.13 1.34
N SER A 186 7.54 0.66 2.56
CA SER A 186 6.38 0.72 3.44
C SER A 186 5.60 -0.61 3.55
N GLY A 187 6.33 -1.73 3.50
CA GLY A 187 5.75 -3.06 3.51
C GLY A 187 5.38 -3.51 4.92
N PRO A 188 4.08 -3.71 5.25
CA PRO A 188 3.64 -4.25 6.53
C PRO A 188 3.81 -5.77 6.56
N VAL A 189 5.05 -6.26 6.65
CA VAL A 189 5.39 -7.69 6.52
C VAL A 189 4.84 -8.58 7.65
N LEU A 190 4.41 -8.00 8.76
CA LEU A 190 3.76 -8.69 9.87
C LEU A 190 2.24 -8.74 9.66
N ALA A 191 1.71 -9.88 9.22
CA ALA A 191 0.27 -10.11 9.23
C ALA A 191 -0.27 -10.02 10.67
N LYS A 192 -1.32 -9.23 10.88
CA LYS A 192 -1.89 -8.98 12.21
C LYS A 192 -3.37 -8.71 12.07
N ALA A 193 -4.18 -9.34 12.93
CA ALA A 193 -5.64 -9.25 12.84
C ALA A 193 -6.12 -7.79 12.90
N ALA A 194 -5.57 -7.01 13.82
CA ALA A 194 -5.82 -5.58 13.90
C ALA A 194 -4.64 -4.78 14.45
N VAL A 195 -4.61 -3.50 14.09
CA VAL A 195 -3.73 -2.47 14.65
C VAL A 195 -4.57 -1.50 15.47
N ASP A 196 -4.17 -1.22 16.71
CA ASP A 196 -4.78 -0.12 17.46
C ASP A 196 -4.20 1.20 16.95
N PHE A 197 -5.02 1.97 16.25
CA PHE A 197 -4.59 3.20 15.61
C PHE A 197 -4.53 4.40 16.57
N GLY A 198 -5.24 4.33 17.70
CA GLY A 198 -5.44 5.48 18.58
C GLY A 198 -4.12 6.06 19.09
N GLU A 199 -3.24 5.21 19.62
CA GLU A 199 -1.95 5.65 20.16
C GLU A 199 -1.01 6.19 19.08
N PHE A 200 -0.94 5.51 17.93
CA PHE A 200 -0.10 5.95 16.81
C PHE A 200 -0.54 7.32 16.29
N PHE A 201 -1.84 7.47 16.01
CA PHE A 201 -2.37 8.73 15.51
C PHE A 201 -2.19 9.86 16.53
N GLN A 202 -2.43 9.58 17.82
CA GLN A 202 -2.19 10.55 18.88
C GLN A 202 -0.74 11.03 18.89
N HIS A 203 0.22 10.12 18.80
CA HIS A 203 1.64 10.45 18.79
C HIS A 203 1.99 11.38 17.62
N VAL A 204 1.58 11.01 16.41
CA VAL A 204 1.82 11.79 15.19
C VAL A 204 1.13 13.16 15.27
N ALA A 205 -0.13 13.20 15.69
CA ALA A 205 -0.89 14.45 15.82
C ALA A 205 -0.25 15.39 16.87
N VAL A 206 0.22 14.88 18.01
CA VAL A 206 0.88 15.68 19.05
C VAL A 206 2.21 16.26 18.56
N GLN A 207 3.00 15.48 17.82
CA GLN A 207 4.26 15.96 17.24
C GLN A 207 4.03 17.08 16.22
N HIS A 208 2.92 17.02 15.48
CA HIS A 208 2.55 18.06 14.53
C HIS A 208 1.94 19.30 15.20
N SER A 209 0.91 19.12 16.02
CA SER A 209 0.23 20.18 16.77
C SER A 209 -0.50 19.59 17.98
N LYS A 210 0.00 19.87 19.19
CA LYS A 210 -0.66 19.45 20.43
C LYS A 210 -2.12 19.93 20.51
N GLU A 211 -2.38 21.17 20.10
CA GLU A 211 -3.73 21.74 20.09
C GLU A 211 -4.67 20.95 19.16
N CYS A 212 -4.19 20.59 17.97
CA CYS A 212 -4.94 19.76 17.03
C CYS A 212 -5.26 18.39 17.62
N ALA A 213 -4.26 17.73 18.23
CA ALA A 213 -4.46 16.44 18.88
C ALA A 213 -5.50 16.52 20.01
N ASP A 214 -5.44 17.56 20.84
CA ASP A 214 -6.40 17.79 21.93
C ASP A 214 -7.81 18.07 21.35
N ASN A 215 -7.91 18.81 20.24
CA ASN A 215 -9.17 19.09 19.55
C ASN A 215 -9.80 17.83 18.95
N ILE A 216 -9.01 16.98 18.29
CA ILE A 216 -9.49 15.70 17.74
C ILE A 216 -9.95 14.79 18.86
N HIS A 217 -9.17 14.65 19.94
CA HIS A 217 -9.55 13.82 21.08
C HIS A 217 -10.87 14.28 21.71
N ARG A 218 -11.04 15.58 21.94
CA ARG A 218 -12.30 16.14 22.47
C ARG A 218 -13.49 15.88 21.55
N ALA A 219 -13.33 16.08 20.25
CA ALA A 219 -14.38 15.80 19.27
C ALA A 219 -14.77 14.33 19.28
N ALA A 220 -13.79 13.43 19.32
CA ALA A 220 -14.00 11.99 19.31
C ALA A 220 -14.72 11.51 20.59
N LEU A 221 -14.40 12.09 21.76
CA LEU A 221 -15.12 11.83 23.01
C LEU A 221 -16.57 12.33 22.98
N GLU A 222 -16.81 13.49 22.35
CA GLU A 222 -18.17 14.03 22.19
C GLU A 222 -18.99 13.15 21.24
N VAL A 223 -18.41 12.68 20.13
CA VAL A 223 -19.00 11.66 19.26
C VAL A 223 -19.35 10.41 20.08
N ALA A 224 -18.39 9.84 20.80
CA ALA A 224 -18.61 8.64 21.62
C ALA A 224 -19.75 8.79 22.63
N THR A 225 -19.88 9.98 23.22
CA THR A 225 -20.96 10.32 24.15
C THR A 225 -22.31 10.36 23.43
N LEU A 226 -22.40 11.05 22.30
CA LEU A 226 -23.62 11.17 21.51
C LEU A 226 -24.09 9.84 20.92
N LEU A 227 -23.17 8.95 20.54
CA LEU A 227 -23.50 7.59 20.08
C LEU A 227 -24.26 6.78 21.15
N ASN A 228 -24.05 7.08 22.44
CA ASN A 228 -24.70 6.39 23.55
C ASN A 228 -25.90 7.15 24.14
N GLN A 229 -26.19 8.36 23.65
CA GLN A 229 -27.25 9.23 24.19
C GLN A 229 -28.52 9.15 23.34
N THR A 230 -29.69 9.09 23.99
CA THR A 230 -30.98 9.22 23.31
C THR A 230 -31.07 10.53 22.53
N GLY A 231 -31.29 10.46 21.22
CA GLY A 231 -31.32 11.62 20.32
C GLY A 231 -29.96 12.07 19.80
N GLY A 232 -28.86 11.53 20.31
CA GLY A 232 -27.50 11.85 19.86
C GLY A 232 -27.21 11.53 18.39
N PRO A 233 -27.69 10.40 17.81
CA PRO A 233 -27.55 10.13 16.38
C PRO A 233 -28.16 11.21 15.48
N LYS A 234 -29.24 11.88 15.93
CA LYS A 234 -29.84 13.01 15.22
C LYS A 234 -28.92 14.24 15.25
N VAL A 235 -28.34 14.54 16.41
CA VAL A 235 -27.36 15.62 16.56
C VAL A 235 -26.14 15.36 15.67
N LEU A 236 -25.62 14.14 15.66
CA LEU A 236 -24.51 13.75 14.81
C LEU A 236 -24.87 13.87 13.32
N THR A 237 -26.07 13.45 12.92
CA THR A 237 -26.57 13.62 11.53
C THR A 237 -26.52 15.08 11.10
N GLU A 238 -26.99 16.00 11.95
CA GLU A 238 -27.01 17.44 11.66
C GLU A 238 -25.59 18.03 11.65
N LYS A 239 -24.77 17.75 12.69
CA LYS A 239 -23.42 18.31 12.84
C LYS A 239 -22.44 17.79 11.79
N PHE A 240 -22.57 16.52 11.39
CA PHE A 240 -21.76 15.93 10.33
C PHE A 240 -22.31 16.19 8.93
N ASN A 241 -23.46 16.86 8.80
CA ASN A 241 -24.13 17.11 7.52
C ASN A 241 -24.25 15.82 6.68
N LEU A 242 -24.79 14.76 7.29
CA LEU A 242 -24.87 13.46 6.65
C LEU A 242 -25.97 13.42 5.58
N CYS A 243 -25.72 12.67 4.50
CA CYS A 243 -26.69 12.51 3.42
C CYS A 243 -27.96 11.76 3.86
N HIS A 244 -27.81 10.87 4.86
CA HIS A 244 -28.88 10.07 5.42
C HIS A 244 -28.82 10.13 6.96
N PRO A 245 -29.96 10.06 7.65
CA PRO A 245 -29.99 9.95 9.11
C PRO A 245 -29.26 8.70 9.60
N LEU A 246 -28.50 8.84 10.69
CA LEU A 246 -27.88 7.68 11.34
C LEU A 246 -28.94 6.81 12.00
N ASP A 247 -29.02 5.56 11.56
CA ASP A 247 -29.89 4.53 12.12
C ASP A 247 -29.06 3.51 12.92
N MET A 248 -28.79 3.83 14.19
CA MET A 248 -27.91 3.04 15.06
C MET A 248 -28.69 1.94 15.80
N LYS A 249 -29.14 0.93 15.06
CA LYS A 249 -29.89 -0.21 15.61
C LYS A 249 -28.99 -1.28 16.19
N THR A 250 -27.82 -1.47 15.59
CA THR A 250 -26.88 -2.52 15.96
C THR A 250 -25.51 -1.92 16.31
N MET A 251 -24.67 -2.71 16.99
CA MET A 251 -23.27 -2.33 17.23
C MET A 251 -22.50 -2.17 15.92
N ASP A 252 -22.87 -2.91 14.88
CA ASP A 252 -22.26 -2.81 13.56
C ASP A 252 -22.60 -1.46 12.91
N ASP A 253 -23.83 -0.97 13.02
CA ASP A 253 -24.22 0.35 12.50
C ASP A 253 -23.41 1.47 13.16
N THR A 254 -23.17 1.37 14.47
CA THR A 254 -22.28 2.30 15.19
C THR A 254 -20.82 2.14 14.73
N SER A 255 -20.36 0.91 14.52
CA SER A 255 -18.99 0.61 14.12
C SER A 255 -18.68 1.15 12.73
N VAL A 256 -19.61 1.12 11.77
CA VAL A 256 -19.42 1.71 10.43
C VAL A 256 -19.18 3.21 10.50
N PHE A 257 -19.93 3.92 11.35
CA PHE A 257 -19.76 5.36 11.52
C PHE A 257 -18.37 5.71 12.09
N VAL A 258 -17.95 4.98 13.13
CA VAL A 258 -16.63 5.15 13.77
C VAL A 258 -15.50 4.75 12.82
N ASP A 259 -15.62 3.62 12.14
CA ASP A 259 -14.68 3.14 11.11
C ASP A 259 -14.53 4.14 9.97
N SER A 260 -15.62 4.74 9.50
CA SER A 260 -15.59 5.74 8.43
C SER A 260 -14.73 6.95 8.81
N ILE A 261 -14.83 7.42 10.06
CA ILE A 261 -14.01 8.52 10.57
C ILE A 261 -12.54 8.10 10.70
N ILE A 262 -12.28 6.97 11.36
CA ILE A 262 -10.93 6.46 11.59
C ILE A 262 -10.21 6.20 10.26
N ARG A 263 -10.91 5.64 9.28
CA ARG A 263 -10.37 5.33 7.95
C ARG A 263 -9.96 6.59 7.20
N VAL A 264 -10.68 7.71 7.32
CA VAL A 264 -10.23 8.98 6.73
C VAL A 264 -8.93 9.44 7.36
N LEU A 265 -8.84 9.45 8.70
CA LEU A 265 -7.62 9.83 9.40
C LEU A 265 -6.43 8.93 9.04
N TRP A 266 -6.67 7.61 8.94
CA TRP A 266 -5.68 6.62 8.51
C TRP A 266 -5.17 6.88 7.08
N VAL A 267 -6.08 7.12 6.13
CA VAL A 267 -5.75 7.39 4.72
C VAL A 267 -5.07 8.76 4.57
N SER A 268 -5.44 9.75 5.37
CA SER A 268 -4.80 11.07 5.40
C SER A 268 -3.34 11.01 5.87
N LEU A 269 -3.00 10.15 6.84
CA LEU A 269 -1.60 9.94 7.23
C LEU A 269 -0.76 9.26 6.15
N GLN A 270 -1.38 8.46 5.28
CA GLN A 270 -0.70 7.87 4.13
C GLN A 270 -0.57 8.84 2.94
N GLY A 271 -1.13 10.04 3.02
CA GLY A 271 -1.15 11.01 1.91
C GLY A 271 -2.25 10.76 0.86
N GLY A 272 -3.18 9.83 1.11
CA GLY A 272 -4.23 9.42 0.15
C GLY A 272 -5.63 9.99 0.40
N GLY A 273 -5.79 10.95 1.32
CA GLY A 273 -7.09 11.51 1.74
C GLY A 273 -7.48 12.82 1.04
N ALA A 274 -8.70 13.31 1.28
CA ALA A 274 -9.13 14.64 0.81
C ALA A 274 -8.33 15.81 1.42
N ALA A 275 -7.62 15.53 2.52
CA ALA A 275 -6.76 16.43 3.28
C ALA A 275 -5.60 15.63 3.91
N GLY A 276 -4.39 16.18 3.91
CA GLY A 276 -3.27 15.66 4.72
C GLY A 276 -3.40 16.08 6.20
N LEU A 277 -2.48 15.61 7.05
CA LEU A 277 -2.49 15.93 8.49
C LEU A 277 -2.50 17.45 8.77
N GLU A 278 -1.73 18.22 8.01
CA GLU A 278 -1.70 19.68 8.12
C GLU A 278 -3.09 20.30 7.91
N SER A 279 -3.77 19.94 6.82
CA SER A 279 -5.12 20.43 6.53
C SER A 279 -6.18 19.94 7.53
N ILE A 280 -6.02 18.72 8.08
CA ILE A 280 -6.85 18.24 9.19
C ILE A 280 -6.66 19.14 10.41
N CYS A 281 -5.42 19.46 10.75
CA CYS A 281 -5.10 20.26 11.93
C CYS A 281 -5.51 21.71 11.79
N ASP A 282 -5.35 22.31 10.61
CA ASP A 282 -5.87 23.65 10.31
C ASP A 282 -7.39 23.71 10.54
N THR A 283 -8.11 22.71 10.04
CA THR A 283 -9.58 22.60 10.22
C THR A 283 -9.95 22.43 11.69
N MET A 284 -9.24 21.57 12.42
CA MET A 284 -9.54 21.31 13.84
C MET A 284 -9.18 22.47 14.76
N ASN A 285 -8.20 23.30 14.38
CA ASN A 285 -7.76 24.47 15.14
C ASN A 285 -8.53 25.75 14.80
N GLU A 286 -9.42 25.73 13.81
CA GLU A 286 -10.28 26.87 13.48
C GLU A 286 -11.28 27.15 14.63
N GLY A 287 -11.00 28.09 15.53
CA GLY A 287 -11.79 28.28 16.75
C GLY A 287 -13.22 28.86 16.58
N SER A 288 -13.63 29.21 15.35
CA SER A 288 -14.91 29.89 15.07
C SER A 288 -16.11 28.95 15.02
N GLN A 289 -15.89 27.66 14.71
CA GLN A 289 -16.93 26.66 14.52
C GLN A 289 -17.02 25.68 15.69
N ASP A 290 -18.19 25.06 15.80
CA ASP A 290 -18.43 23.94 16.71
C ASP A 290 -17.45 22.79 16.47
N ILE A 291 -16.99 22.12 17.53
CA ILE A 291 -15.94 21.11 17.45
C ILE A 291 -16.36 19.87 16.63
N LEU A 292 -17.63 19.48 16.66
CA LEU A 292 -18.14 18.37 15.87
C LEU A 292 -18.25 18.72 14.38
N VAL A 293 -18.57 19.97 14.07
CA VAL A 293 -18.59 20.45 12.67
C VAL A 293 -17.19 20.44 12.08
N ARG A 294 -16.19 20.91 12.84
CA ARG A 294 -14.78 20.85 12.43
C ARG A 294 -14.31 19.42 12.24
N TYR A 295 -14.68 18.54 13.17
CA TYR A 295 -14.33 17.12 13.07
C TYR A 295 -14.95 16.45 11.86
N ALA A 296 -16.22 16.75 11.55
CA ALA A 296 -16.87 16.27 10.33
C ALA A 296 -16.21 16.79 9.04
N LEU A 297 -15.75 18.04 9.04
CA LEU A 297 -15.03 18.62 7.90
C LEU A 297 -13.64 18.00 7.73
N ALA A 298 -12.95 17.71 8.83
CA ALA A 298 -11.64 17.06 8.84
C ALA A 298 -11.71 15.57 8.46
N THR A 299 -12.85 14.91 8.67
CA THR A 299 -13.02 13.45 8.51
C THR A 299 -13.95 13.07 7.36
N ARG A 300 -14.16 13.96 6.38
CA ARG A 300 -14.94 13.66 5.18
C ARG A 300 -14.08 13.08 4.05
N PHE A 301 -14.60 12.06 3.38
CA PHE A 301 -13.94 11.45 2.21
C PHE A 301 -13.99 12.34 0.95
N SER A 302 -15.03 13.16 0.80
CA SER A 302 -15.23 13.96 -0.43
C SER A 302 -15.78 15.35 -0.12
N ARG A 303 -15.65 16.27 -1.07
CA ARG A 303 -16.20 17.64 -1.00
C ARG A 303 -17.65 17.72 -1.50
N SER A 304 -18.43 16.64 -1.34
CA SER A 304 -19.86 16.60 -1.67
C SER A 304 -20.67 17.56 -0.79
N SER A 305 -21.91 17.85 -1.22
CA SER A 305 -22.85 18.72 -0.49
C SER A 305 -23.28 18.15 0.87
N CYS A 306 -23.17 16.85 1.05
CA CYS A 306 -23.37 16.11 2.30
C CYS A 306 -22.34 15.00 2.44
N ASN A 307 -22.07 14.57 3.66
CA ASN A 307 -21.17 13.46 3.96
C ASN A 307 -21.92 12.14 3.85
N ASN A 308 -21.61 11.33 2.83
CA ASN A 308 -22.24 10.03 2.64
C ASN A 308 -21.48 8.96 3.44
N ILE A 309 -22.09 8.47 4.52
CA ILE A 309 -21.59 7.32 5.29
C ILE A 309 -22.56 6.17 5.01
N PRO A 310 -22.08 5.05 4.44
CA PRO A 310 -22.95 3.91 4.16
C PRO A 310 -23.45 3.30 5.48
N SER A 311 -24.61 2.68 5.45
CA SER A 311 -25.03 1.74 6.48
C SER A 311 -24.17 0.47 6.43
N PHE A 312 -24.27 -0.35 7.48
CA PHE A 312 -23.59 -1.63 7.50
C PHE A 312 -24.04 -2.53 6.33
N ASN A 313 -25.34 -2.64 6.11
CA ASN A 313 -25.88 -3.44 5.02
C ASN A 313 -25.45 -2.93 3.64
N GLU A 314 -25.42 -1.61 3.42
CA GLU A 314 -24.90 -1.05 2.16
C GLU A 314 -23.43 -1.39 1.94
N SER A 315 -22.62 -1.35 3.02
CA SER A 315 -21.21 -1.77 2.98
C SER A 315 -21.07 -3.25 2.61
N ILE A 316 -21.91 -4.13 3.19
CA ILE A 316 -21.94 -5.55 2.84
C ILE A 316 -22.34 -5.77 1.38
N GLU A 317 -23.39 -5.12 0.90
CA GLU A 317 -23.86 -5.27 -0.49
C GLU A 317 -22.82 -4.79 -1.51
N LEU A 318 -22.09 -3.71 -1.21
CA LEU A 318 -20.95 -3.28 -2.04
C LEU A 318 -19.90 -4.38 -2.17
N PHE A 319 -19.55 -5.04 -1.07
CA PHE A 319 -18.56 -6.11 -1.10
C PHE A 319 -19.10 -7.43 -1.63
N LYS A 320 -20.41 -7.67 -1.68
CA LYS A 320 -21.03 -8.87 -2.28
C LYS A 320 -20.99 -8.89 -3.81
N ASP A 321 -20.80 -7.74 -4.46
CA ASP A 321 -20.63 -7.68 -5.92
C ASP A 321 -19.42 -8.50 -6.36
N THR A 322 -19.67 -9.58 -7.09
CA THR A 322 -18.64 -10.49 -7.60
C THR A 322 -18.07 -10.06 -8.95
N SER A 323 -18.43 -8.88 -9.47
CA SER A 323 -17.84 -8.33 -10.69
C SER A 323 -16.54 -7.58 -10.40
N TYR A 324 -15.74 -7.37 -11.44
CA TYR A 324 -14.54 -6.52 -11.37
C TYR A 324 -14.85 -5.01 -11.37
N TYR A 325 -16.13 -4.61 -11.34
CA TYR A 325 -16.54 -3.20 -11.44
C TYR A 325 -16.00 -2.34 -10.29
N ASN A 326 -16.02 -2.87 -9.07
CA ASN A 326 -15.54 -2.17 -7.87
C ASN A 326 -14.02 -2.25 -7.68
N GLY A 327 -13.28 -2.61 -8.73
CA GLY A 327 -11.81 -2.63 -8.76
C GLY A 327 -11.21 -3.50 -7.66
N MET A 328 -10.37 -2.89 -6.82
CA MET A 328 -9.60 -3.59 -5.78
C MET A 328 -10.41 -4.05 -4.56
N GLY A 329 -11.63 -3.52 -4.36
CA GLY A 329 -12.33 -3.62 -3.08
C GLY A 329 -12.55 -5.05 -2.60
N ARG A 330 -13.27 -5.87 -3.38
CA ARG A 330 -13.58 -7.25 -3.01
C ARG A 330 -12.36 -8.19 -3.00
N PRO A 331 -11.43 -8.15 -3.97
CA PRO A 331 -10.21 -8.97 -3.94
C PRO A 331 -9.34 -8.68 -2.72
N TRP A 332 -9.12 -7.40 -2.40
CA TRP A 332 -8.35 -7.02 -1.22
C TRP A 332 -9.04 -7.46 0.07
N PHE A 333 -10.35 -7.25 0.16
CA PHE A 333 -11.12 -7.67 1.34
C PHE A 333 -11.09 -9.19 1.54
N TYR A 334 -11.06 -9.97 0.46
CA TYR A 334 -10.84 -11.41 0.55
C TYR A 334 -9.49 -11.74 1.19
N GLN A 335 -8.40 -11.12 0.73
CA GLN A 335 -7.06 -11.35 1.28
C GLN A 335 -6.95 -10.94 2.76
N THR A 336 -7.58 -9.83 3.17
CA THR A 336 -7.62 -9.44 4.58
C THR A 336 -8.43 -10.42 5.44
N CYS A 337 -9.47 -11.04 4.88
CA CYS A 337 -10.25 -12.10 5.54
C CYS A 337 -9.56 -13.48 5.57
N THR A 338 -8.56 -13.74 4.70
CA THR A 338 -7.93 -15.07 4.57
C THR A 338 -6.47 -15.15 4.95
N GLU A 339 -5.69 -14.09 4.82
CA GLU A 339 -4.22 -14.14 4.96
C GLU A 339 -3.67 -13.11 5.94
N PHE A 340 -4.16 -11.86 5.89
CA PHE A 340 -3.41 -10.74 6.47
C PHE A 340 -4.01 -10.13 7.73
N GLY A 341 -5.34 -10.08 7.83
CA GLY A 341 -5.98 -9.14 8.73
C GLY A 341 -5.77 -7.72 8.23
N PHE A 342 -4.97 -6.93 8.94
CA PHE A 342 -4.75 -5.50 8.68
C PHE A 342 -5.96 -4.61 8.94
N TYR A 343 -6.85 -5.04 9.84
CA TYR A 343 -7.96 -4.21 10.27
C TYR A 343 -7.52 -3.11 11.22
N THR A 344 -8.23 -2.00 11.22
CA THR A 344 -7.96 -0.88 12.12
C THR A 344 -8.92 -0.95 13.29
N THR A 345 -8.40 -0.99 14.51
CA THR A 345 -9.22 -1.00 15.72
C THR A 345 -8.95 0.25 16.55
N ALA A 346 -9.91 0.60 17.40
CA ALA A 346 -9.75 1.59 18.45
C ALA A 346 -10.27 0.93 19.74
N SER A 347 -9.38 0.22 20.44
CA SER A 347 -9.78 -0.72 21.48
C SER A 347 -9.71 -0.11 22.88
N SER A 348 -10.35 1.05 23.09
CA SER A 348 -10.57 1.62 24.43
C SER A 348 -11.44 2.88 24.37
N ARG A 349 -12.53 2.91 25.14
CA ARG A 349 -13.27 4.17 25.43
C ARG A 349 -12.43 5.24 26.15
N ARG A 350 -11.29 4.86 26.72
CA ARG A 350 -10.29 5.78 27.30
C ARG A 350 -9.17 6.11 26.31
N GLY A 351 -9.20 5.52 25.12
CA GLY A 351 -8.24 5.76 24.05
C GLY A 351 -8.52 7.05 23.31
N PHE A 352 -7.63 7.38 22.38
CA PHE A 352 -7.65 8.67 21.68
C PHE A 352 -8.96 8.96 20.93
N PHE A 353 -9.61 7.95 20.35
CA PHE A 353 -10.89 8.12 19.63
C PHE A 353 -12.14 7.99 20.51
N GLY A 354 -12.01 7.61 21.79
CA GLY A 354 -13.13 7.54 22.73
C GLY A 354 -14.21 6.49 22.44
N SER A 355 -14.18 5.86 21.26
CA SER A 355 -15.19 4.92 20.76
C SER A 355 -14.56 3.55 20.56
N ASP A 356 -15.35 2.50 20.81
CA ASP A 356 -14.91 1.14 20.58
C ASP A 356 -15.11 0.75 19.11
N LEU A 357 -14.03 0.35 18.44
CA LEU A 357 -14.07 -0.32 17.13
C LEU A 357 -13.34 -1.65 17.27
N PHE A 358 -14.11 -2.74 17.29
CA PHE A 358 -13.62 -4.08 17.60
C PHE A 358 -13.35 -4.90 16.35
N LEU A 359 -12.45 -5.88 16.46
CA LEU A 359 -12.16 -6.84 15.40
C LEU A 359 -13.41 -7.64 14.96
N SER A 360 -14.37 -7.87 15.87
CA SER A 360 -15.61 -8.61 15.56
C SER A 360 -16.39 -7.97 14.41
N TYR A 361 -16.43 -6.65 14.34
CA TYR A 361 -17.08 -5.91 13.24
C TYR A 361 -16.55 -6.34 11.86
N TYR A 362 -15.24 -6.43 11.69
CA TYR A 362 -14.64 -6.86 10.42
C TYR A 362 -14.82 -8.36 10.17
N VAL A 363 -14.75 -9.18 11.23
CA VAL A 363 -14.98 -10.63 11.11
C VAL A 363 -16.43 -10.90 10.68
N ASP A 364 -17.40 -10.17 11.22
CA ASP A 364 -18.81 -10.33 10.85
C ASP A 364 -19.06 -9.90 9.41
N GLN A 365 -18.37 -8.86 8.91
CA GLN A 365 -18.36 -8.55 7.48
C GLN A 365 -17.78 -9.68 6.63
N CYS A 366 -16.64 -10.26 7.03
CA CYS A 366 -16.05 -11.40 6.32
C CYS A 366 -17.05 -12.56 6.19
N LYS A 367 -17.78 -12.87 7.28
CA LYS A 367 -18.79 -13.93 7.31
C LYS A 367 -19.97 -13.61 6.39
N GLN A 368 -20.46 -12.38 6.39
CA GLN A 368 -21.60 -11.97 5.58
C GLN A 368 -21.30 -11.84 4.08
N VAL A 369 -20.06 -11.50 3.72
CA VAL A 369 -19.65 -11.33 2.32
C VAL A 369 -19.19 -12.63 1.68
N PHE A 370 -18.49 -13.49 2.42
CA PHE A 370 -17.86 -14.70 1.87
C PHE A 370 -18.40 -16.03 2.43
N GLY A 371 -19.21 -15.99 3.49
CA GLY A 371 -19.86 -17.14 4.12
C GLY A 371 -19.34 -17.46 5.53
N GLU A 372 -20.10 -18.24 6.30
CA GLU A 372 -19.85 -18.56 7.72
C GLU A 372 -18.45 -19.16 8.03
N GLN A 373 -17.81 -19.77 7.04
CA GLN A 373 -16.45 -20.29 7.16
C GLN A 373 -15.38 -19.19 7.28
N PHE A 374 -15.67 -17.94 6.88
CA PHE A 374 -14.79 -16.78 7.01
C PHE A 374 -14.91 -16.11 8.38
N ASN A 375 -14.79 -16.93 9.43
CA ASN A 375 -14.88 -16.51 10.82
C ASN A 375 -13.51 -16.22 11.45
N LEU A 376 -13.50 -15.83 12.73
CA LEU A 376 -12.28 -15.48 13.47
C LEU A 376 -11.23 -16.60 13.45
N LYS A 377 -11.64 -17.88 13.47
CA LYS A 377 -10.70 -18.99 13.41
C LYS A 377 -9.98 -19.02 12.06
N LYS A 378 -10.73 -18.90 10.96
CA LYS A 378 -10.14 -18.87 9.60
C LYS A 378 -9.16 -17.69 9.45
N LEU A 379 -9.55 -16.51 9.93
CA LEU A 379 -8.67 -15.33 9.91
C LEU A 379 -7.39 -15.57 10.73
N SER A 380 -7.53 -16.10 11.95
CA SER A 380 -6.38 -16.38 12.83
C SER A 380 -5.44 -17.43 12.25
N ASP A 381 -5.98 -18.52 11.69
CA ASP A 381 -5.20 -19.56 11.02
C ASP A 381 -4.45 -19.02 9.79
N GLY A 382 -5.11 -18.15 9.02
CA GLY A 382 -4.52 -17.43 7.89
C GLY A 382 -3.33 -16.57 8.30
N ILE A 383 -3.52 -15.69 9.28
CA ILE A 383 -2.45 -14.83 9.81
C ILE A 383 -1.28 -15.66 10.33
N LYS A 384 -1.57 -16.72 11.08
CA LYS A 384 -0.54 -17.63 11.60
C LYS A 384 0.24 -18.29 10.46
N ARG A 385 -0.45 -18.74 9.41
CA ARG A 385 0.17 -19.32 8.22
C ARG A 385 1.07 -18.31 7.52
N THR A 386 0.58 -17.10 7.23
CA THR A 386 1.35 -16.02 6.59
C THR A 386 2.62 -15.73 7.36
N ASN A 387 2.53 -15.49 8.67
CA ASN A 387 3.71 -15.21 9.50
C ASN A 387 4.66 -16.41 9.63
N SER A 388 4.15 -17.65 9.56
CA SER A 388 4.99 -18.85 9.55
C SER A 388 5.73 -19.02 8.22
N LEU A 389 5.09 -18.67 7.10
CA LEU A 389 5.68 -18.75 5.78
C LEU A 389 6.74 -17.68 5.55
N TYR A 390 6.52 -16.47 6.06
CA TYR A 390 7.33 -15.30 5.72
C TYR A 390 8.14 -14.71 6.88
N GLY A 391 7.90 -15.13 8.12
CA GLY A 391 8.67 -14.76 9.30
C GLY A 391 8.28 -13.43 9.97
N GLY A 392 7.32 -12.68 9.42
CA GLY A 392 6.90 -11.37 9.96
C GLY A 392 8.08 -10.43 10.17
N LEU A 393 8.13 -9.74 11.32
CA LEU A 393 9.27 -8.87 11.69
C LEU A 393 10.59 -9.64 11.90
N ASN A 394 10.52 -10.96 12.06
CA ASN A 394 11.66 -11.85 12.25
C ASN A 394 12.13 -12.53 10.96
N MET A 395 11.72 -12.03 9.79
CA MET A 395 12.13 -12.51 8.48
C MET A 395 13.66 -12.68 8.39
N GLN A 396 14.08 -13.85 7.88
CA GLN A 396 15.48 -14.24 7.68
C GLN A 396 15.81 -14.11 6.19
N VAL A 397 16.33 -12.97 5.79
CA VAL A 397 16.58 -12.65 4.37
C VAL A 397 17.85 -11.82 4.22
N THR A 398 18.40 -11.81 3.01
CA THR A 398 19.53 -10.97 2.61
C THR A 398 19.24 -10.25 1.31
N ASN A 399 19.93 -9.14 1.08
CA ASN A 399 19.74 -8.23 -0.04
C ASN A 399 18.30 -7.69 -0.14
N VAL A 400 17.70 -7.38 1.01
CA VAL A 400 16.41 -6.67 1.07
C VAL A 400 16.64 -5.39 1.85
N VAL A 401 16.31 -4.25 1.26
CA VAL A 401 16.20 -3.00 2.01
C VAL A 401 14.74 -2.81 2.39
N PHE A 402 14.49 -2.68 3.69
CA PHE A 402 13.17 -2.36 4.23
C PHE A 402 13.09 -0.85 4.47
N VAL A 403 12.17 -0.17 3.81
CA VAL A 403 12.02 1.29 3.91
C VAL A 403 10.69 1.59 4.58
N GLN A 404 10.66 2.48 5.58
CA GLN A 404 9.45 2.85 6.31
C GLN A 404 9.42 4.37 6.54
N GLY A 405 8.26 5.01 6.36
CA GLY A 405 8.07 6.41 6.74
C GLY A 405 7.77 6.54 8.23
N SER A 406 8.32 7.55 8.93
CA SER A 406 8.05 7.73 10.38
C SER A 406 6.61 8.15 10.68
N LEU A 407 5.90 8.71 9.69
CA LEU A 407 4.49 9.12 9.81
C LEU A 407 3.51 8.10 9.23
N ASP A 408 4.02 7.00 8.66
CA ASP A 408 3.19 5.95 8.06
C ASP A 408 2.68 4.98 9.14
N PRO A 409 1.35 4.85 9.33
CA PRO A 409 0.80 3.90 10.31
C PRO A 409 1.11 2.43 9.98
N TRP A 410 1.41 2.08 8.73
CA TRP A 410 1.85 0.73 8.36
C TRP A 410 3.24 0.38 8.88
N SER A 411 4.05 1.38 9.26
CA SER A 411 5.39 1.15 9.78
C SER A 411 5.42 0.33 11.09
N GLU A 412 4.31 0.30 11.84
CA GLU A 412 4.14 -0.56 13.02
C GLU A 412 4.12 -2.06 12.69
N LEU A 413 3.78 -2.41 11.45
CA LEU A 413 3.80 -3.79 10.95
C LEU A 413 5.02 -4.08 10.06
N GLY A 414 5.90 -3.10 9.89
CA GLY A 414 7.08 -3.16 9.04
C GLY A 414 8.39 -3.40 9.81
N ILE A 415 9.42 -3.87 9.10
CA ILE A 415 10.77 -3.99 9.67
C ILE A 415 11.43 -2.60 9.71
N ARG A 416 11.71 -2.12 10.92
CA ARG A 416 12.35 -0.81 11.20
C ARG A 416 13.78 -0.90 11.74
N THR A 417 14.29 -2.12 11.91
CA THR A 417 15.62 -2.35 12.47
C THR A 417 16.45 -3.21 11.53
N SER A 418 17.64 -2.73 11.21
CA SER A 418 18.58 -3.41 10.32
C SER A 418 19.02 -4.76 10.88
N LYS A 419 19.13 -5.76 10.00
CA LYS A 419 19.78 -7.05 10.26
C LYS A 419 20.95 -7.25 9.30
N PRO A 420 21.91 -8.13 9.61
CA PRO A 420 23.01 -8.44 8.68
C PRO A 420 22.47 -8.86 7.30
N GLY A 421 22.86 -8.12 6.27
CA GLY A 421 22.41 -8.35 4.89
C GLY A 421 20.99 -7.86 4.56
N ALA A 422 20.23 -7.35 5.54
CA ALA A 422 18.89 -6.80 5.35
C ALA A 422 18.76 -5.46 6.07
N PRO A 423 19.27 -4.36 5.48
CA PRO A 423 19.19 -3.03 6.07
C PRO A 423 17.75 -2.54 6.17
N ALA A 424 17.48 -1.70 7.17
CA ALA A 424 16.23 -0.99 7.35
C ALA A 424 16.48 0.52 7.40
N ILE A 425 15.70 1.29 6.65
CA ILE A 425 15.76 2.75 6.56
C ILE A 425 14.41 3.30 7.04
N VAL A 426 14.43 4.05 8.15
CA VAL A 426 13.26 4.81 8.62
C VAL A 426 13.43 6.25 8.19
N ILE A 427 12.55 6.73 7.31
CA ILE A 427 12.64 8.06 6.71
C ILE A 427 11.80 9.04 7.54
N ASP A 428 12.48 9.90 8.28
CA ASP A 428 11.81 10.87 9.14
C ASP A 428 10.99 11.90 8.34
N GLY A 429 9.78 12.20 8.81
CA GLY A 429 8.87 13.18 8.23
C GLY A 429 8.16 12.74 6.95
N THR A 430 8.23 11.46 6.60
CA THR A 430 7.59 10.93 5.39
C THR A 430 6.44 9.99 5.67
N THR A 431 5.54 9.94 4.69
CA THR A 431 4.33 9.12 4.70
C THR A 431 4.51 7.87 3.85
N HIS A 432 3.41 7.23 3.47
CA HIS A 432 3.38 5.93 2.83
C HIS A 432 4.05 5.93 1.44
N CYS A 433 5.04 5.05 1.27
CA CYS A 433 5.80 4.81 0.03
C CYS A 433 6.45 6.05 -0.60
N GLN A 434 6.74 7.10 0.18
CA GLN A 434 7.15 8.38 -0.39
C GLN A 434 8.49 8.32 -1.14
N ASP A 435 9.36 7.38 -0.78
CA ASP A 435 10.61 7.08 -1.47
C ASP A 435 10.44 6.67 -2.93
N MET A 436 9.30 6.09 -3.30
CA MET A 436 9.00 5.60 -4.65
C MET A 436 8.48 6.70 -5.61
N TYR A 437 8.01 7.82 -5.07
CA TYR A 437 7.49 8.93 -5.89
C TYR A 437 8.61 9.71 -6.60
N PRO A 438 8.28 10.50 -7.65
CA PRO A 438 9.25 11.37 -8.29
C PRO A 438 9.93 12.31 -7.29
N PRO A 439 11.25 12.53 -7.41
CA PRO A 439 11.92 13.49 -6.57
C PRO A 439 11.41 14.90 -6.82
N SER A 440 11.25 15.66 -5.74
CA SER A 440 10.91 17.08 -5.75
C SER A 440 11.98 17.89 -5.04
N ASP A 441 12.19 19.13 -5.48
CA ASP A 441 13.07 20.08 -4.79
C ASP A 441 12.59 20.34 -3.35
N SER A 442 11.28 20.27 -3.13
CA SER A 442 10.62 20.41 -1.82
C SER A 442 10.75 19.19 -0.91
N ASP A 443 11.31 18.08 -1.38
CA ASP A 443 11.45 16.88 -0.56
C ASP A 443 12.36 17.14 0.66
N PRO A 444 12.01 16.60 1.85
CA PRO A 444 12.86 16.72 3.02
C PRO A 444 14.21 16.04 2.79
N GLN A 445 15.25 16.53 3.47
CA GLN A 445 16.60 16.00 3.30
C GLN A 445 16.69 14.51 3.65
N SER A 446 15.95 14.06 4.67
CA SER A 446 15.82 12.65 5.06
C SER A 446 15.40 11.76 3.89
N LEU A 447 14.41 12.19 3.09
CA LEU A 447 13.93 11.46 1.92
C LEU A 447 14.97 11.43 0.79
N LYS A 448 15.65 12.56 0.54
CA LYS A 448 16.74 12.65 -0.45
C LYS A 448 17.89 11.71 -0.09
N ASP A 449 18.28 11.69 1.18
CA ASP A 449 19.34 10.82 1.69
C ASP A 449 18.95 9.34 1.62
N ALA A 450 17.71 9.01 1.99
CA ALA A 450 17.18 7.65 1.89
C ALA A 450 17.20 7.12 0.45
N ARG A 451 16.73 7.90 -0.54
CA ARG A 451 16.77 7.49 -1.96
C ARG A 451 18.20 7.24 -2.45
N LYS A 452 19.16 8.04 -1.98
CA LYS A 452 20.59 7.85 -2.28
C LYS A 452 21.13 6.58 -1.65
N GLU A 453 20.77 6.29 -0.39
CA GLU A 453 21.16 5.07 0.30
C GLU A 453 20.59 3.82 -0.38
N ILE A 454 19.30 3.83 -0.75
CA ILE A 454 18.65 2.76 -1.50
C ILE A 454 19.38 2.50 -2.82
N SER A 455 19.66 3.55 -3.59
CA SER A 455 20.44 3.45 -4.84
C SER A 455 21.80 2.78 -4.58
N ASN A 456 22.56 3.27 -3.60
CA ASN A 456 23.88 2.73 -3.26
C ASN A 456 23.83 1.25 -2.85
N LEU A 457 22.81 0.82 -2.11
CA LEU A 457 22.61 -0.58 -1.74
C LEU A 457 22.34 -1.45 -2.98
N ILE A 458 21.47 -0.99 -3.89
CA ILE A 458 21.22 -1.66 -5.17
C ILE A 458 22.52 -1.80 -5.96
N GLY A 459 23.25 -0.70 -6.16
CA GLY A 459 24.54 -0.68 -6.87
C GLY A 459 25.57 -1.62 -6.26
N LYS A 460 25.64 -1.68 -4.91
CA LYS A 460 26.49 -2.63 -4.20
C LYS A 460 26.06 -4.08 -4.50
N TRP A 461 24.78 -4.41 -4.41
CA TRP A 461 24.33 -5.78 -4.65
C TRP A 461 24.54 -6.23 -6.09
N ILE A 462 24.19 -5.41 -7.08
CA ILE A 462 24.33 -5.80 -8.50
C ILE A 462 25.80 -5.93 -8.95
N SER A 463 26.74 -5.30 -8.24
CA SER A 463 28.18 -5.42 -8.51
C SER A 463 28.86 -6.59 -7.80
N MET A 464 28.16 -7.29 -6.88
CA MET A 464 28.68 -8.50 -6.25
C MET A 464 28.65 -9.66 -7.25
N SER A 465 29.79 -10.33 -7.39
CA SER A 465 30.01 -11.46 -8.31
C SER A 465 29.14 -12.67 -7.97
#